data_AF-A0A1E7FDB8-F1
#
_entry.id   AF-A0A1E7FDB8-F1
#
_cell.length_a   1.000
_cell.length_b   1.000
_cell.length_c   1.000
_cell.angle_alpha   90.00
_cell.angle_beta   90.00
_cell.angle_gamma   90.00
#
_symmetry.space_group_name_H-M   'P 1'
#
loop_
_entity.id
_entity.type
_entity.pdbx_description
1 polymer ?
#
loop_
_entity_poly.entity_id
_entity_poly.type
_entity_poly.pdbx_seq_one_letter_code
_entity_poly.pdbx_strand_id
1 'polypeptide(L)'
;DPGAALDKVVELTDSMGTLGIAYFGIAYCIAEILAIPAIPLTASAGYLFGPVKGTAIVLFSASIAAAISFTIGRTLLRDYVEGVLVDYPKFAKLDRAIGREGFKLMLLLRLSPIFPFALSNYLYGATSINFTSFFGGTVLGFAPGTIAYVYTG
;
A
#
# COMPACT_ATOMS: atom_id res chain seq x y z
N ASP A 1 15.26 -22.69 -6.32
CA ASP A 1 15.75 -21.83 -7.41
C ASP A 1 14.71 -20.73 -7.63
N PRO A 2 15.06 -19.45 -7.36
CA PRO A 2 14.15 -18.32 -7.55
C PRO A 2 13.64 -18.18 -8.99
N GLY A 3 14.45 -18.56 -9.99
CA GLY A 3 14.06 -18.51 -11.40
C GLY A 3 12.94 -19.50 -11.70
N ALA A 4 13.11 -20.75 -11.29
CA ALA A 4 12.10 -21.80 -11.51
C ALA A 4 10.76 -21.51 -10.80
N ALA A 5 10.77 -20.79 -9.66
CA ALA A 5 9.55 -20.36 -8.98
C ALA A 5 8.83 -19.24 -9.74
N LEU A 6 9.59 -18.28 -10.29
CA LEU A 6 9.06 -17.23 -11.17
C LEU A 6 8.48 -17.83 -12.45
N ASP A 7 9.20 -18.72 -13.10
CA ASP A 7 8.74 -19.38 -14.34
C ASP A 7 7.43 -20.14 -14.12
N LYS A 8 7.29 -20.83 -12.97
CA LYS A 8 6.04 -21.52 -12.63
C LYS A 8 4.87 -20.56 -12.41
N VAL A 9 5.11 -19.40 -11.80
CA VAL A 9 4.09 -18.36 -11.61
C VAL A 9 3.72 -17.72 -12.94
N VAL A 10 4.68 -17.53 -13.84
CA VAL A 10 4.46 -17.04 -15.21
C VAL A 10 3.59 -18.04 -15.98
N GLU A 11 3.95 -19.33 -15.97
CA GLU A 11 3.19 -20.40 -16.65
C GLU A 11 1.76 -20.55 -16.11
N LEU A 12 1.58 -20.44 -14.79
CA LEU A 12 0.25 -20.42 -14.15
C LEU A 12 -0.54 -19.17 -14.53
N THR A 13 0.12 -18.01 -14.65
CA THR A 13 -0.55 -16.75 -15.00
C THR A 13 -0.98 -16.75 -16.47
N ASP A 14 -0.11 -17.21 -17.36
CA ASP A 14 -0.38 -17.31 -18.81
C ASP A 14 -1.46 -18.35 -19.13
N SER A 15 -1.44 -19.51 -18.45
CA SER A 15 -2.47 -20.54 -18.64
C SER A 15 -3.87 -20.12 -18.16
N MET A 16 -3.97 -19.10 -17.30
CA MET A 16 -5.23 -18.59 -16.75
C MET A 16 -5.82 -17.41 -17.53
N GLY A 17 -5.08 -16.79 -18.45
CA GLY A 17 -5.54 -15.62 -19.21
C GLY A 17 -6.03 -14.47 -18.30
N THR A 18 -7.26 -13.98 -18.50
CA THR A 18 -7.84 -12.90 -17.67
C THR A 18 -7.97 -13.28 -16.18
N LEU A 19 -8.07 -14.57 -15.84
CA LEU A 19 -8.11 -15.01 -14.44
C LEU A 19 -6.76 -14.85 -13.72
N GLY A 20 -5.64 -14.84 -14.47
CA GLY A 20 -4.30 -14.58 -13.92
C GLY A 20 -4.18 -13.17 -13.34
N ILE A 21 -4.87 -12.19 -13.91
CA ILE A 21 -4.93 -10.81 -13.41
C ILE A 21 -5.62 -10.76 -12.04
N ALA A 22 -6.77 -11.42 -11.91
CA ALA A 22 -7.50 -11.46 -10.65
C ALA A 22 -6.72 -12.21 -9.57
N TYR A 23 -6.12 -13.35 -9.92
CA TYR A 23 -5.27 -14.12 -9.01
C TYR A 23 -4.09 -13.28 -8.48
N PHE A 24 -3.34 -12.66 -9.39
CA PHE A 24 -2.21 -11.82 -9.01
C PHE A 24 -2.66 -10.64 -8.14
N GLY A 25 -3.74 -9.96 -8.53
CA GLY A 25 -4.26 -8.82 -7.79
C GLY A 25 -4.71 -9.18 -6.36
N ILE A 26 -5.34 -10.34 -6.17
CA ILE A 26 -5.74 -10.85 -4.85
C ILE A 26 -4.51 -11.23 -4.03
N ALA A 27 -3.56 -11.96 -4.63
CA ALA A 27 -2.33 -12.36 -3.96
C ALA A 27 -1.51 -11.14 -3.50
N TYR A 28 -1.39 -10.12 -4.36
CA TYR A 28 -0.76 -8.85 -4.01
C TYR A 28 -1.46 -8.18 -2.83
N CYS A 29 -2.79 -8.08 -2.87
CA CYS A 29 -3.57 -7.47 -1.80
C CYS A 29 -3.37 -8.18 -0.45
N ILE A 30 -3.42 -9.52 -0.45
CA ILE A 30 -3.16 -10.33 0.76
C ILE A 30 -1.73 -10.12 1.26
N ALA A 31 -0.75 -10.12 0.36
CA ALA A 31 0.65 -9.93 0.73
C ALA A 31 0.88 -8.58 1.41
N GLU A 32 0.29 -7.49 0.88
CA GLU A 32 0.32 -6.17 1.50
C GLU A 32 -0.35 -6.13 2.87
N ILE A 33 -1.52 -6.77 3.01
CA ILE A 33 -2.21 -6.86 4.31
C ILE A 33 -1.32 -7.60 5.33
N LEU A 34 -0.64 -8.66 4.91
CA LEU A 34 0.29 -9.43 5.74
C LEU A 34 1.66 -8.76 5.96
N ALA A 35 1.84 -7.52 5.49
CA ALA A 35 3.09 -6.78 5.58
C ALA A 35 4.30 -7.45 4.93
N ILE A 36 4.05 -8.24 3.88
CA ILE A 36 5.09 -8.83 3.04
C ILE A 36 5.68 -7.72 2.15
N PRO A 37 7.02 -7.67 1.96
CA PRO A 37 7.64 -6.69 1.07
C PRO A 37 7.08 -6.74 -0.35
N ALA A 38 6.50 -5.62 -0.80
CA ALA A 38 5.78 -5.55 -2.07
C ALA A 38 6.63 -5.17 -3.29
N ILE A 39 7.90 -4.80 -3.08
CA ILE A 39 8.81 -4.41 -4.18
C ILE A 39 8.97 -5.55 -5.21
N PRO A 40 9.26 -6.81 -4.81
CA PRO A 40 9.39 -7.90 -5.77
C PRO A 40 8.10 -8.20 -6.52
N LEU A 41 6.96 -8.09 -5.84
CA LEU A 41 5.64 -8.29 -6.48
C LEU A 41 5.31 -7.15 -7.45
N THR A 42 5.61 -5.90 -7.08
CA THR A 42 5.39 -4.76 -7.98
C THR A 42 6.23 -4.86 -9.25
N ALA A 43 7.50 -5.26 -9.13
CA ALA A 43 8.35 -5.48 -10.29
C ALA A 43 7.86 -6.64 -11.16
N SER A 44 7.46 -7.77 -10.56
CA SER A 44 6.95 -8.91 -11.33
C SER A 44 5.64 -8.59 -12.06
N ALA A 45 4.82 -7.66 -11.58
CA ALA A 45 3.64 -7.19 -12.30
C ALA A 45 4.00 -6.52 -13.64
N GLY A 46 5.12 -5.81 -13.70
CA GLY A 46 5.66 -5.20 -14.93
C GLY A 46 6.07 -6.25 -15.95
N TYR A 47 6.87 -7.21 -15.48
CA TYR A 47 7.30 -8.35 -16.29
C TYR A 47 6.13 -9.18 -16.84
N LEU A 48 5.13 -9.48 -15.99
CA LEU A 48 4.02 -10.36 -16.33
C LEU A 48 2.94 -9.70 -17.21
N PHE A 49 2.58 -8.44 -16.94
CA PHE A 49 1.41 -7.81 -17.55
C PHE A 49 1.77 -6.58 -18.41
N GLY A 50 3.05 -6.20 -18.44
CA GLY A 50 3.54 -4.99 -19.07
C GLY A 50 3.31 -3.73 -18.22
N PRO A 51 3.93 -2.60 -18.59
CA PRO A 51 4.00 -1.41 -17.74
C PRO A 51 2.64 -0.78 -17.45
N VAL A 52 1.75 -0.72 -18.45
CA VAL A 52 0.45 -0.06 -18.30
C VAL A 52 -0.52 -0.91 -17.47
N LYS A 53 -0.71 -2.19 -17.84
CA LYS A 53 -1.64 -3.09 -17.13
C LYS A 53 -1.11 -3.46 -15.75
N GLY A 54 0.19 -3.75 -15.63
CA GLY A 54 0.85 -4.04 -14.35
C GLY A 54 0.67 -2.89 -13.35
N THR A 55 0.88 -1.65 -13.79
CA THR A 55 0.63 -0.46 -12.97
C THR A 55 -0.83 -0.38 -12.50
N ALA A 56 -1.79 -0.57 -13.42
CA ALA A 56 -3.21 -0.50 -13.07
C ALA A 56 -3.60 -1.58 -12.05
N ILE A 57 -3.10 -2.80 -12.23
CA ILE A 57 -3.34 -3.95 -11.32
C ILE A 57 -2.75 -3.65 -9.95
N VAL A 58 -1.49 -3.24 -9.87
CA VAL A 58 -0.81 -2.94 -8.60
C VAL A 58 -1.49 -1.78 -7.89
N LEU A 59 -1.80 -0.69 -8.58
CA LEU A 59 -2.48 0.46 -7.98
C LEU A 59 -3.85 0.07 -7.41
N PHE A 60 -4.62 -0.71 -8.14
CA PHE A 60 -5.94 -1.17 -7.69
C PHE A 60 -5.83 -2.07 -6.46
N SER A 61 -4.98 -3.09 -6.51
CA SER A 61 -4.74 -4.02 -5.40
C SER A 61 -4.17 -3.33 -4.17
N ALA A 62 -3.16 -2.47 -4.35
CA ALA A 62 -2.54 -1.71 -3.27
C ALA A 62 -3.52 -0.74 -2.61
N SER A 63 -4.43 -0.13 -3.40
CA SER A 63 -5.46 0.76 -2.87
C SER A 63 -6.45 0.01 -1.97
N ILE A 64 -6.89 -1.18 -2.39
CA ILE A 64 -7.77 -2.03 -1.58
C ILE A 64 -7.07 -2.47 -0.31
N ALA A 65 -5.84 -2.97 -0.41
CA ALA A 65 -5.04 -3.38 0.74
C ALA A 65 -4.82 -2.21 1.72
N ALA A 66 -4.47 -1.03 1.21
CA ALA A 66 -4.28 0.17 2.01
C ALA A 66 -5.54 0.57 2.76
N ALA A 67 -6.71 0.51 2.11
CA ALA A 67 -8.00 0.80 2.76
C ALA A 67 -8.32 -0.20 3.88
N ILE A 68 -8.06 -1.49 3.67
CA ILE A 68 -8.28 -2.54 4.66
C ILE A 68 -7.31 -2.36 5.84
N SER A 69 -6.01 -2.28 5.59
CA SER A 69 -4.98 -2.11 6.63
C SER A 69 -5.18 -0.83 7.44
N PHE A 70 -5.58 0.26 6.78
CA PHE A 70 -5.94 1.50 7.47
C PHE A 70 -7.12 1.32 8.40
N THR A 71 -8.16 0.62 7.93
CA THR A 71 -9.35 0.36 8.75
C THR A 71 -9.02 -0.51 9.94
N ILE A 72 -8.18 -1.53 9.76
CA ILE A 72 -7.66 -2.37 10.86
C ILE A 72 -6.87 -1.52 11.86
N GLY A 73 -5.96 -0.66 11.38
CA GLY A 73 -5.21 0.24 12.24
C GLY A 73 -6.13 1.22 13.00
N ARG A 74 -7.16 1.72 12.33
CA ARG A 74 -8.16 2.60 12.94
C ARG A 74 -8.94 1.92 14.05
N THR A 75 -9.37 0.68 13.85
CA THR A 75 -10.23 0.00 14.82
C THR A 75 -9.45 -0.63 15.97
N LEU A 76 -8.23 -1.12 15.71
CA LEU A 76 -7.45 -1.84 16.73
C LEU A 76 -6.43 -0.97 17.46
N LEU A 77 -5.86 0.04 16.80
CA LEU A 77 -4.73 0.81 17.35
C LEU A 77 -5.11 2.21 17.79
N ARG A 78 -6.18 2.80 17.25
CA ARG A 78 -6.51 4.22 17.50
C ARG A 78 -6.78 4.50 18.97
N ASP A 79 -7.61 3.69 19.63
CA ASP A 79 -7.97 3.89 21.04
C ASP A 79 -6.74 3.77 21.96
N TYR A 80 -5.85 2.82 21.66
CA TYR A 80 -4.58 2.67 22.37
C TYR A 80 -3.69 3.90 22.18
N VAL A 81 -3.54 4.37 20.93
CA VAL A 81 -2.74 5.56 20.63
C VAL A 81 -3.32 6.79 21.32
N GLU A 82 -4.64 6.99 21.32
CA GLU A 82 -5.28 8.10 22.02
C GLU A 82 -5.00 8.08 23.53
N GLY A 83 -5.03 6.90 24.16
CA GLY A 83 -4.63 6.74 25.56
C GLY A 83 -3.19 7.15 25.82
N VAL A 84 -2.24 6.73 24.97
CA VAL A 84 -0.83 7.13 25.07
C VAL A 84 -0.67 8.64 24.86
N LEU A 85 -1.40 9.24 23.91
CA LEU A 85 -1.28 10.67 23.60
C LEU A 85 -1.65 11.59 24.77
N VAL A 86 -2.44 11.12 25.74
CA VAL A 86 -2.76 11.87 26.98
C VAL A 86 -1.49 12.21 27.75
N ASP A 87 -0.56 11.27 27.85
CA ASP A 87 0.69 11.44 28.60
C ASP A 87 1.76 12.21 27.81
N TYR A 88 1.57 12.38 26.48
CA TYR A 88 2.54 13.01 25.60
C TYR A 88 1.96 14.19 24.79
N PRO A 89 1.85 15.38 25.39
CA PRO A 89 1.19 16.54 24.77
C PRO A 89 1.86 17.05 23.47
N LYS A 90 3.16 16.77 23.27
CA LYS A 90 3.86 17.08 22.01
C LYS A 90 3.36 16.19 20.87
N PHE A 91 3.23 14.88 21.11
CA PHE A 91 2.69 13.94 20.12
C PHE A 91 1.21 14.20 19.86
N ALA A 92 0.43 14.60 20.88
CA ALA A 92 -0.98 14.98 20.68
C ALA A 92 -1.18 16.22 19.79
N LYS A 93 -0.20 17.15 19.77
CA LYS A 93 -0.20 18.27 18.83
C LYS A 93 0.12 17.81 17.41
N LEU A 94 1.08 16.89 17.26
CA LEU A 94 1.42 16.29 15.97
C LEU A 94 0.23 15.52 15.38
N ASP A 95 -0.42 14.68 16.18
CA ASP A 95 -1.61 13.93 15.75
C ASP A 95 -2.70 14.88 15.23
N ARG A 96 -2.98 15.98 15.94
CA ARG A 96 -3.94 17.01 15.49
C ARG A 96 -3.51 17.73 14.21
N ALA A 97 -2.21 17.98 14.03
CA ALA A 97 -1.69 18.57 12.79
C ALA A 97 -1.86 17.63 11.60
N ILE A 98 -1.65 16.33 11.80
CA ILE A 98 -1.91 15.28 10.80
C ILE A 98 -3.39 15.29 10.38
N GLY A 99 -4.32 15.47 11.31
CA GLY A 99 -5.75 15.55 11.00
C GLY A 99 -6.13 16.77 10.13
N ARG A 100 -5.44 17.91 10.29
CA ARG A 100 -5.74 19.16 9.56
C ARG A 100 -5.26 19.15 8.12
N GLU A 101 -4.03 18.71 7.89
CA GLU A 101 -3.38 18.74 6.56
C GLU A 101 -3.18 17.32 6.00
N GLY A 102 -4.04 16.37 6.41
CA GLY A 102 -3.85 14.95 6.19
C GLY A 102 -3.60 14.56 4.74
N PHE A 103 -4.31 15.15 3.80
CA PHE A 103 -4.13 14.85 2.38
C PHE A 103 -2.73 15.23 1.89
N LYS A 104 -2.29 16.46 2.17
CA LYS A 104 -0.95 16.94 1.77
C LYS A 104 0.13 16.12 2.45
N LEU A 105 -0.05 15.82 3.73
CA LEU A 105 0.90 15.03 4.50
C LEU A 105 1.03 13.61 3.93
N MET A 106 -0.08 12.96 3.59
CA MET A 106 -0.05 11.63 2.94
C MET A 106 0.59 11.67 1.56
N LEU A 107 0.26 12.67 0.74
CA LEU A 107 0.87 12.81 -0.58
C LEU A 107 2.39 12.92 -0.46
N LEU A 108 2.89 13.80 0.41
CA LEU A 108 4.32 13.99 0.63
C LEU A 108 4.99 12.73 1.21
N LEU A 109 4.36 12.08 2.18
CA LEU A 109 4.89 10.85 2.76
C LEU A 109 4.92 9.69 1.77
N ARG A 110 4.00 9.63 0.80
CA ARG A 110 3.95 8.57 -0.21
C ARG A 110 4.91 8.79 -1.36
N LEU A 111 5.13 10.04 -1.72
CA LEU A 111 6.19 10.42 -2.65
C LEU A 111 7.58 10.20 -2.03
N SER A 112 7.66 10.18 -0.71
CA SER A 112 8.89 9.89 0.02
C SER A 112 9.03 8.39 0.32
N PRO A 113 10.12 7.71 -0.07
CA PRO A 113 10.29 6.27 0.16
C PRO A 113 10.73 5.94 1.60
N ILE A 114 10.20 6.65 2.61
CA ILE A 114 10.67 6.55 4.00
C ILE A 114 10.16 5.28 4.69
N PHE A 115 8.88 4.93 4.46
CA PHE A 115 8.23 3.85 5.19
C PHE A 115 7.81 2.70 4.27
N PRO A 116 7.92 1.44 4.73
CA PRO A 116 7.31 0.30 4.04
C PRO A 116 5.81 0.53 3.84
N PHE A 117 5.34 0.40 2.59
CA PHE A 117 3.97 0.73 2.21
C PHE A 117 2.94 -0.02 3.09
N ALA A 118 3.06 -1.34 3.17
CA ALA A 118 2.18 -2.19 3.96
C ALA A 118 2.04 -1.74 5.43
N LEU A 119 3.17 -1.59 6.14
CA LEU A 119 3.16 -1.26 7.57
C LEU A 119 2.64 0.14 7.82
N SER A 120 3.01 1.09 6.95
CA SER A 120 2.60 2.49 7.07
C SER A 120 1.08 2.66 7.05
N ASN A 121 0.33 1.82 6.30
CA ASN A 121 -1.13 1.88 6.25
C ASN A 121 -1.78 1.72 7.62
N TYR A 122 -1.30 0.76 8.42
CA TYR A 122 -1.77 0.52 9.78
C TYR A 122 -1.46 1.70 10.70
N LEU A 123 -0.22 2.22 10.61
CA LEU A 123 0.22 3.36 11.41
C LEU A 123 -0.62 4.59 11.12
N TYR A 124 -0.88 4.90 9.85
CA TYR A 124 -1.74 6.02 9.47
C TYR A 124 -3.18 5.83 9.95
N GLY A 125 -3.70 4.60 9.94
CA GLY A 125 -4.99 4.26 10.54
C GLY A 125 -5.11 4.63 12.02
N ALA A 126 -4.00 4.51 12.76
CA ALA A 126 -3.91 4.86 14.18
C ALA A 126 -3.81 6.37 14.45
N THR A 127 -3.57 7.19 13.43
CA THR A 127 -3.52 8.67 13.54
C THR A 127 -4.90 9.32 13.35
N SER A 128 -5.01 10.62 13.62
CA SER A 128 -6.26 11.37 13.46
C SER A 128 -6.63 11.70 12.01
N ILE A 129 -5.84 11.24 11.03
CA ILE A 129 -6.14 11.47 9.61
C ILE A 129 -7.49 10.84 9.25
N ASN A 130 -8.31 11.53 8.45
CA ASN A 130 -9.54 10.95 7.93
C ASN A 130 -9.28 10.00 6.75
N PHE A 131 -10.17 9.03 6.54
CA PHE A 131 -10.03 8.01 5.48
C PHE A 131 -9.88 8.65 4.09
N THR A 132 -10.67 9.67 3.76
CA THR A 132 -10.65 10.30 2.44
C THR A 132 -9.30 10.95 2.13
N SER A 133 -8.73 11.65 3.10
CA SER A 133 -7.41 12.28 2.99
C SER A 133 -6.31 11.23 2.85
N PHE A 134 -6.39 10.16 3.65
CA PHE A 134 -5.49 9.01 3.55
C PHE A 134 -5.55 8.32 2.19
N PHE A 135 -6.74 7.96 1.75
CA PHE A 135 -6.97 7.19 0.54
C PHE A 135 -6.61 8.00 -0.70
N GLY A 136 -7.10 9.25 -0.80
CA GLY A 136 -6.78 10.12 -1.93
C GLY A 136 -5.29 10.46 -2.01
N GLY A 137 -4.66 10.78 -0.88
CA GLY A 137 -3.21 11.05 -0.83
C GLY A 137 -2.37 9.81 -1.17
N THR A 138 -2.82 8.62 -0.75
CA THR A 138 -2.15 7.35 -1.06
C THR A 138 -2.25 6.99 -2.52
N VAL A 139 -3.45 7.02 -3.12
CA VAL A 139 -3.64 6.69 -4.54
C VAL A 139 -2.78 7.60 -5.43
N LEU A 140 -2.77 8.91 -5.16
CA LEU A 140 -2.01 9.88 -5.96
C LEU A 140 -0.51 9.83 -5.68
N GLY A 141 -0.10 9.70 -4.41
CA GLY A 141 1.30 9.72 -4.04
C GLY A 141 2.04 8.42 -4.34
N PHE A 142 1.33 7.29 -4.35
CA PHE A 142 1.93 5.98 -4.63
C PHE A 142 2.13 5.75 -6.14
N ALA A 143 1.25 6.30 -6.98
CA ALA A 143 1.26 6.05 -8.42
C ALA A 143 2.61 6.32 -9.13
N PRO A 144 3.31 7.44 -8.89
CA PRO A 144 4.60 7.69 -9.56
C PRO A 144 5.66 6.62 -9.21
N GLY A 145 5.70 6.22 -7.94
CA GLY A 145 6.62 5.16 -7.48
C GLY A 145 6.25 3.80 -8.08
N THR A 146 4.96 3.45 -8.09
CA THR A 146 4.48 2.21 -8.72
C THR A 146 4.85 2.16 -10.19
N ILE A 147 4.60 3.23 -10.96
CA ILE A 147 4.95 3.29 -12.39
C ILE A 147 6.44 3.04 -12.59
N ALA A 148 7.29 3.69 -11.78
CA ALA A 148 8.73 3.53 -11.88
C ALA A 148 9.18 2.08 -11.62
N TYR A 149 8.68 1.44 -10.55
CA TYR A 149 9.03 0.05 -10.22
C TYR A 149 8.48 -0.96 -11.22
N VAL A 150 7.23 -0.80 -11.65
CA VAL A 150 6.64 -1.68 -12.67
C VAL A 150 7.40 -1.54 -14.00
N TYR A 151 7.88 -0.35 -14.36
CA TYR A 151 8.66 -0.14 -15.58
C TYR A 151 10.04 -0.83 -15.56
N THR A 152 10.59 -1.16 -14.37
CA THR A 152 11.87 -1.86 -14.25
C THR A 152 11.80 -3.37 -14.41
N GLY A 153 10.60 -3.95 -14.36
CA GLY A 153 10.36 -5.38 -14.60
C GLY A 153 10.07 -5.67 -16.06
#